data_AF-A0A3N5M572-F1
#
_entry.id   AF-A0A3N5M572-F1
#
_cell.length_a   1.000
_cell.length_b   1.000
_cell.length_c   1.000
_cell.angle_alpha   90.00
_cell.angle_beta   90.00
_cell.angle_gamma   90.00
#
_symmetry.space_group_name_H-M   'P 1'
#
loop_
_entity.id
_entity.type
_entity.pdbx_description
1 polymer ?
#
loop_
_entity_poly.entity_id
_entity_poly.type
_entity_poly.pdbx_seq_one_letter_code
_entity_poly.pdbx_strand_id
1 'polypeptide(L)' 'MLQQAHHRILASTRGPGFTDLTAQVAHWLGQIGADAGLLTIFVRHTSASLTIQENADPDVQRDLLIWLEGAAPRARRYH' A
#
# COMPACT_ATOMS: atom_id res chain seq x y z
N MET A 1 10.56 27.00 6.52
CA MET A 1 9.39 26.77 7.41
C MET A 1 8.93 25.34 7.20
N LEU A 2 8.49 24.66 8.26
CA LEU A 2 7.84 23.35 8.14
C LEU A 2 6.46 23.54 7.50
N GLN A 3 6.15 22.75 6.48
CA GLN A 3 4.83 22.73 5.84
C GLN A 3 4.18 21.37 6.04
N GLN A 4 2.86 21.35 6.20
CA GLN A 4 2.07 20.12 6.32
C GLN A 4 0.95 20.14 5.28
N ALA A 5 0.82 19.03 4.56
CA ALA A 5 -0.26 18.79 3.61
C ALA A 5 -0.90 17.43 3.87
N HIS A 6 -2.17 17.28 3.51
CA HIS A 6 -2.91 16.03 3.63
C HIS A 6 -3.69 15.74 2.35
N HIS A 7 -3.84 14.47 2.02
CA HIS A 7 -4.61 14.04 0.86
C HIS A 7 -5.24 12.68 1.12
N ARG A 8 -6.36 12.39 0.43
CA ARG A 8 -7.04 11.10 0.51
C ARG A 8 -7.00 10.44 -0.86
N ILE A 9 -6.35 9.28 -0.89
CA ILE A 9 -6.32 8.40 -2.05
C ILE A 9 -7.43 7.35 -1.91
N LEU A 10 -8.19 7.13 -2.98
CA LEU A 10 -9.17 6.05 -3.08
C LEU A 10 -8.63 5.00 -4.04
N ALA A 11 -8.47 3.77 -3.55
CA ALA A 11 -7.94 2.65 -4.33
C ALA A 11 -9.06 1.64 -4.60
N SER A 12 -9.33 1.37 -5.88
CA SER A 12 -10.22 0.28 -6.28
C SER A 12 -9.42 -1.02 -6.41
N THR A 13 -9.86 -2.07 -5.72
CA THR A 13 -9.20 -3.39 -5.75
C THR A 13 -10.07 -4.40 -6.49
N ARG A 14 -9.46 -5.46 -7.03
CA ARG A 14 -10.16 -6.54 -7.77
C ARG A 14 -10.27 -7.85 -6.98
N GLY A 15 -10.12 -7.77 -5.66
CA GLY A 15 -10.04 -8.92 -4.77
C GLY A 15 -8.68 -9.00 -4.05
N PRO A 16 -8.31 -10.18 -3.55
CA PRO A 16 -7.02 -10.42 -2.92
C PRO A 16 -5.86 -10.06 -3.83
N GLY A 17 -4.86 -9.34 -3.32
CA GLY A 17 -3.67 -9.00 -4.08
C GLY A 17 -3.02 -7.72 -3.60
N PHE A 18 -2.04 -7.28 -4.38
CA PHE A 18 -1.40 -5.98 -4.20
C PHE A 18 -2.00 -4.97 -5.17
N THR A 19 -2.14 -3.74 -4.70
CA THR A 19 -2.52 -2.58 -5.52
C THR A 19 -1.42 -1.56 -5.36
N ASP A 20 -0.75 -1.23 -6.46
CA ASP A 20 0.32 -0.24 -6.45
C ASP A 20 -0.27 1.17 -6.34
N LEU A 21 0.16 1.90 -5.31
CA LEU A 21 -0.25 3.29 -5.03
C LEU A 21 0.86 4.30 -5.31
N THR A 22 2.02 3.85 -5.77
CA THR A 22 3.25 4.65 -5.92
C THR A 22 3.01 5.84 -6.83
N ALA A 23 2.40 5.62 -8.00
CA ALA A 23 2.12 6.68 -8.97
C ALA A 23 1.16 7.74 -8.41
N GLN A 24 0.15 7.33 -7.62
CA GLN A 24 -0.84 8.26 -7.04
C GLN A 24 -0.21 9.11 -5.93
N VAL A 25 0.63 8.50 -5.09
CA VAL A 25 1.39 9.20 -4.04
C VAL A 25 2.41 10.16 -4.67
N ALA A 26 3.18 9.71 -5.66
CA ALA A 26 4.18 10.54 -6.34
C ALA A 26 3.55 11.72 -7.07
N HIS A 27 2.39 11.51 -7.72
CA HIS A 27 1.65 12.59 -8.36
C HIS A 27 1.25 13.68 -7.35
N TRP A 28 0.69 13.28 -6.20
CA TRP A 28 0.30 14.23 -5.16
C TRP A 28 1.51 14.97 -4.55
N LEU A 29 2.61 14.27 -4.28
CA LEU A 29 3.85 14.88 -3.81
C LEU A 29 4.38 15.94 -4.79
N GLY A 30 4.32 15.66 -6.09
CA GLY A 30 4.67 16.61 -7.14
C GLY A 30 3.76 17.83 -7.16
N GLN A 31 2.45 17.66 -6.96
CA GLN A 31 1.49 18.78 -6.91
C GLN A 31 1.74 19.75 -5.76
N ILE A 32 2.22 19.26 -4.61
CA ILE A 32 2.55 20.11 -3.46
C ILE A 32 3.99 20.63 -3.49
N GLY A 33 4.76 20.30 -4.54
CA GLY A 33 6.17 20.68 -4.65
C GLY A 33 7.03 20.11 -3.51
N ALA A 34 6.74 18.88 -3.07
CA ALA A 34 7.53 18.21 -2.05
C ALA A 34 8.94 17.89 -2.57
N ASP A 35 9.96 18.29 -1.79
CA ASP A 35 11.38 18.02 -2.08
C ASP A 35 11.95 17.05 -1.04
N ALA A 36 12.02 17.48 0.22
CA ALA A 36 12.48 16.65 1.33
C ALA A 36 11.55 16.77 2.55
N GLY A 37 11.27 15.65 3.22
CA GLY A 37 10.40 15.62 4.39
C GLY A 37 10.03 14.21 4.83
N LEU A 38 8.96 14.13 5.64
CA LEU A 38 8.39 12.89 6.12
C LEU A 38 7.00 12.67 5.48
N LEU A 39 6.81 11.51 4.86
CA LEU A 39 5.51 11.05 4.38
C LEU A 39 4.95 9.99 5.33
N THR A 40 3.78 10.28 5.92
CA THR A 40 3.02 9.30 6.69
C THR A 40 1.82 8.83 5.88
N ILE A 41 1.73 7.52 5.66
CA ILE A 41 0.59 6.89 4.97
C ILE A 41 -0.17 6.03 5.98
N PHE A 42 -1.48 6.22 6.05
CA PHE A 42 -2.36 5.47 6.93
C PHE A 42 -3.50 4.82 6.14
N VAL A 43 -3.66 3.50 6.31
CA VAL A 43 -4.77 2.76 5.73
C VAL A 43 -5.94 2.73 6.71
N ARG A 44 -7.09 3.28 6.29
CA ARG A 44 -8.32 3.36 7.10
C ARG A 44 -9.18 2.09 7.01
N HIS A 45 -8.54 0.92 6.92
CA HIS A 45 -9.19 -0.38 6.80
C HIS A 45 -8.46 -1.40 7.68
N THR A 46 -9.21 -2.32 8.28
CA THR A 46 -8.66 -3.41 9.12
C THR A 46 -8.33 -4.66 8.31
N SER A 47 -8.87 -4.78 7.09
CA SER A 47 -8.71 -5.93 6.19
C SER A 47 -7.63 -5.74 5.12
N ALA A 48 -6.84 -4.67 5.22
CA ALA A 48 -5.76 -4.34 4.30
C ALA A 48 -4.55 -3.80 5.06
N SER A 49 -3.38 -3.84 4.44
CA SER A 49 -2.13 -3.32 5.00
C SER A 49 -1.32 -2.61 3.92
N LEU A 50 -0.38 -1.77 4.34
CA LEU A 50 0.57 -1.10 3.47
C LEU A 50 1.90 -1.85 3.53
N THR A 51 2.54 -2.03 2.37
CA THR A 51 3.88 -2.59 2.27
C THR A 51 4.73 -1.70 1.39
N ILE A 52 6.02 -1.62 1.69
CA ILE A 52 7.04 -1.03 0.81
C ILE A 52 7.84 -2.21 0.29
N GLN A 53 7.87 -2.39 -1.02
CA GLN A 53 8.52 -3.52 -1.68
C GLN A 53 9.31 -3.02 -2.88
N GLU A 54 10.30 -3.80 -3.29
CA GLU A 54 10.94 -3.62 -4.60
C GLU A 54 9.94 -4.06 -5.67
N ASN A 55 9.17 -3.10 -6.18
CA ASN A 55 8.09 -3.33 -7.16
C ASN A 55 8.61 -3.70 -8.57
N ALA A 56 9.83 -4.25 -8.67
CA ALA A 56 10.48 -4.60 -9.93
C ALA A 56 10.22 -6.05 -10.35
N ASP A 57 9.84 -6.92 -9.40
CA ASP A 57 9.68 -8.34 -9.66
C ASP A 57 8.25 -8.83 -9.31
N PRO A 58 7.42 -9.17 -10.32
CA PRO A 58 6.09 -9.76 -10.11
C PRO A 58 6.14 -11.08 -9.33
N ASP A 59 7.26 -11.80 -9.33
CA ASP A 59 7.41 -13.06 -8.64
C ASP A 59 7.52 -12.85 -7.12
N VAL A 60 8.17 -11.77 -6.66
CA VAL A 60 8.21 -11.40 -5.24
C VAL A 60 6.81 -11.11 -4.70
N GLN A 61 5.97 -10.41 -5.47
CA GLN A 61 4.57 -10.19 -5.09
C GLN A 61 3.78 -11.49 -5.01
N ARG A 62 4.01 -12.41 -5.95
CA ARG A 62 3.34 -13.71 -5.94
C ARG A 62 3.77 -14.54 -4.72
N ASP A 63 5.06 -14.60 -4.43
CA ASP A 63 5.60 -15.34 -3.30
C ASP A 63 5.09 -14.80 -1.97
N LEU A 64 5.00 -13.48 -1.82
CA LEU A 64 4.44 -12.86 -0.63
C LEU A 64 2.94 -13.18 -0.47
N LEU A 65 2.16 -13.21 -1.56
CA LEU A 65 0.75 -13.63 -1.50
C LEU A 65 0.62 -15.10 -1.08
N ILE A 66 1.42 -15.99 -1.67
CA ILE A 66 1.43 -17.42 -1.33
C ILE A 66 1.77 -17.60 0.16
N TRP A 67 2.79 -16.89 0.64
CA TRP A 67 3.16 -16.94 2.05
C TRP A 67 2.04 -16.45 2.95
N LEU A 68 1.37 -15.34 2.62
CA LEU A 68 0.24 -14.80 3.39
C LEU A 68 -0.95 -15.78 3.43
N GLU A 69 -1.24 -16.45 2.31
CA GLU A 69 -2.30 -17.47 2.24
C GLU A 69 -1.99 -18.68 3.13
N GLY A 70 -0.73 -19.06 3.25
CA GLY A 70 -0.29 -20.10 4.18
C GLY A 70 -0.31 -19.66 5.65
N ALA A 71 0.17 -18.44 5.94
CA ALA A 71 0.27 -17.90 7.30
C ALA A 71 -1.09 -17.57 7.91
N ALA A 72 -2.02 -17.05 7.10
CA ALA A 72 -3.38 -16.70 7.51
C ALA A 72 -4.42 -17.22 6.48
N PRO A 73 -4.72 -18.53 6.51
CA PRO A 73 -5.59 -19.14 5.51
C PRO A 73 -7.04 -18.68 5.63
N ARG A 74 -7.62 -18.22 4.51
CA ARG A 74 -9.02 -17.74 4.45
C ARG A 74 -10.06 -18.80 4.86
N ALA A 75 -9.79 -20.06 4.52
CA ALA A 75 -10.68 -21.17 4.84
C ALA A 75 -10.53 -21.69 6.28
N ARG A 76 -9.56 -21.15 7.04
CA ARG A 76 -9.39 -21.52 8.44
C ARG A 76 -10.56 -20.98 9.24
N ARG A 77 -11.10 -21.80 10.14
CA ARG A 77 -12.08 -21.34 11.12
C ARG A 77 -11.35 -20.53 12.19
N TYR A 78 -11.61 -19.22 12.20
CA TYR A 78 -11.17 -18.32 13.26
C TYR A 78 -12.24 -18.28 14.37
N HIS A 79 -11.83 -17.98 15.60
CA HIS A 79 -12.70 -17.93 16.78
C HIS A 79 -13.37 -16.56 16.92
#